data_AF-A0A3A9W2E9-F1
#
_entry.id   AF-A0A3A9W2E9-F1
#
_cell.length_a   1.000
_cell.length_b   1.000
_cell.length_c   1.000
_cell.angle_alpha   90.00
_cell.angle_beta   90.00
_cell.angle_gamma   90.00
#
_symmetry.space_group_name_H-M   'P 1'
#
loop_
_entity.id
_entity.type
_entity.pdbx_description
1 polymer ?
#
loop_
_entity_poly.entity_id
_entity_poly.type
_entity_poly.pdbx_seq_one_letter_code
_entity_poly.pdbx_strand_id
1 'polypeptide(L)'
;MRSYAGVLVGKLIFCAICLCPAPIALVVGFAAWRDGEDWAWIALLIGLVGSVLIVVVALRATRNEVPRISRGDLLRDTDVSYGDDTFVLWAPRSPAGSARARLARADVLEASLVRYSPEGEATFTTYGGDHAPDEFTPLIRLRLRVHGSEEAEDAEGSDAFEVTGECRVPSVCLSAVTAGRLAVLVEPAGPGADRKVVPLWPRSALLAGTRTCRVIDIEGRTTEVTGRPGRLLRQMRIFRSAGGVEMIGDTIDLRRLDADTAARCTALAERYRAHPEDRAPVTEPGEEARWIVDQLPGEPGAFGSVGRRWSRRGGVLVRARFLKMAATHTFQDHGPVLDTVLRVRPADGTPPFDAARRLTVPMDYLAVLHRTREVVLSVSPNGRWYTIDWARTNLLAGTTAAKVIAPDGQEFPLTGRPEVIWALMNLLASHALANPTPVLDLRKPRMNAVAGTSMDVVRPLSDPPYRVR
;
A
#
# COMPACT_ATOMS: atom_id res chain seq x y z
N MET A 1 -11.37 4.40 -17.68
CA MET A 1 -10.74 3.07 -17.59
C MET A 1 -10.85 2.36 -18.94
N ARG A 2 -9.72 2.01 -19.58
CA ARG A 2 -9.72 1.21 -20.81
C ARG A 2 -10.23 -0.20 -20.49
N SER A 3 -11.05 -0.79 -21.35
CA SER A 3 -11.50 -2.16 -21.15
C SER A 3 -10.32 -3.12 -21.40
N TYR A 4 -10.26 -4.25 -20.67
CA TYR A 4 -9.24 -5.29 -20.90
C TYR A 4 -9.18 -5.72 -22.37
N ALA A 5 -10.34 -5.82 -23.03
CA ALA A 5 -10.42 -6.15 -24.44
C ALA A 5 -9.75 -5.08 -25.31
N GLY A 6 -9.97 -3.79 -25.02
CA GLY A 6 -9.31 -2.69 -25.72
C GLY A 6 -7.79 -2.72 -25.56
N VAL A 7 -7.30 -2.96 -24.34
CA VAL A 7 -5.84 -3.09 -24.08
C VAL A 7 -5.28 -4.32 -24.78
N LEU A 8 -5.97 -5.47 -24.72
CA LEU A 8 -5.54 -6.70 -25.38
C LEU A 8 -5.43 -6.54 -26.89
N VAL A 9 -6.43 -5.93 -27.53
CA VAL A 9 -6.41 -5.67 -28.97
C VAL A 9 -5.26 -4.74 -29.31
N GLY A 10 -5.03 -3.67 -28.53
CA GLY A 10 -3.90 -2.78 -28.73
C GLY A 10 -2.54 -3.50 -28.62
N LYS A 11 -2.35 -4.36 -27.61
CA LYS A 11 -1.12 -5.14 -27.43
C LYS A 11 -0.94 -6.21 -28.49
N LEU A 12 -2.02 -6.86 -28.94
CA LEU A 12 -1.97 -7.82 -30.04
C LEU A 12 -1.50 -7.16 -31.33
N ILE A 13 -2.06 -5.99 -31.68
CA ILE A 13 -1.64 -5.22 -32.86
C ILE A 13 -0.17 -4.82 -32.73
N PHE A 14 0.25 -4.28 -31.59
CA PHE A 14 1.63 -3.88 -31.37
C PHE A 14 2.61 -5.07 -31.48
N CYS A 15 2.31 -6.19 -30.82
CA CYS A 15 3.15 -7.40 -30.88
C CYS A 15 3.19 -7.99 -32.29
N ALA A 16 2.06 -7.96 -33.02
CA ALA A 16 2.00 -8.43 -34.41
C ALA A 16 2.85 -7.56 -35.35
N ILE A 17 2.95 -6.25 -35.10
CA ILE A 17 3.84 -5.36 -35.84
C ILE A 17 5.31 -5.67 -35.51
N CYS A 18 5.67 -5.77 -34.23
CA CYS A 18 7.06 -6.03 -33.81
C CYS A 18 7.57 -7.42 -34.21
N LEU A 19 6.69 -8.41 -34.26
CA LEU A 19 7.02 -9.80 -34.60
C LEU A 19 6.47 -10.21 -35.97
N CYS A 20 6.21 -9.24 -36.86
CA CYS A 20 5.70 -9.50 -38.21
C CYS A 20 6.55 -10.47 -39.07
N PRO A 21 7.88 -10.64 -38.87
CA PRO A 21 8.63 -11.64 -39.63
C PRO A 21 8.15 -13.08 -39.36
N ALA A 22 7.56 -13.36 -38.20
CA ALA A 22 7.06 -14.69 -37.87
C ALA A 22 5.87 -15.14 -38.75
N PRO A 23 4.75 -14.41 -38.84
CA PRO A 23 3.66 -14.79 -39.73
C PRO A 23 4.11 -14.78 -41.21
N ILE A 24 5.04 -13.90 -41.59
CA ILE A 24 5.63 -13.91 -42.94
C ILE A 24 6.40 -15.21 -43.19
N ALA A 25 7.27 -15.63 -42.26
CA ALA A 25 8.00 -16.89 -42.34
C ALA A 25 7.07 -18.11 -42.39
N LEU A 26 5.92 -18.05 -41.70
CA LEU A 26 4.89 -19.09 -41.76
C LEU A 26 4.28 -19.19 -43.16
N VAL A 27 3.92 -18.06 -43.77
CA VAL A 27 3.36 -18.02 -45.13
C VAL A 27 4.38 -18.43 -46.18
N VAL A 28 5.62 -17.93 -46.07
CA VAL A 28 6.73 -18.28 -46.98
C VAL A 28 7.09 -19.75 -46.85
N GLY A 29 7.18 -20.28 -45.63
CA GLY A 29 7.41 -21.70 -45.38
C GLY A 29 6.28 -22.57 -45.92
N PHE A 30 5.03 -22.14 -45.83
CA PHE A 30 3.90 -22.87 -46.42
C PHE A 30 3.96 -22.92 -47.95
N ALA A 31 4.32 -21.80 -48.59
CA ALA A 31 4.51 -21.74 -50.04
C ALA A 31 5.67 -22.64 -50.49
N ALA A 32 6.84 -22.52 -49.84
CA ALA A 32 8.02 -23.34 -50.13
C ALA A 32 7.78 -24.84 -49.89
N TRP A 33 6.99 -25.19 -48.86
CA TRP A 33 6.65 -26.57 -48.57
C TRP A 33 5.80 -27.19 -49.69
N ARG A 34 4.89 -26.39 -50.28
CA ARG A 34 4.09 -26.80 -51.42
C ARG A 34 4.93 -27.06 -52.66
N ASP A 35 6.04 -26.33 -52.81
CA ASP A 35 6.98 -26.45 -53.93
C ASP A 35 8.05 -27.55 -53.69
N GLY A 36 8.04 -28.20 -52.52
CA GLY A 36 8.93 -29.33 -52.22
C GLY A 36 10.32 -28.94 -51.67
N GLU A 37 10.46 -27.72 -51.15
CA GLU A 37 11.74 -27.21 -50.64
C GLU A 37 12.10 -27.79 -49.25
N ASP A 38 13.33 -28.27 -49.10
CA ASP A 38 13.81 -28.95 -47.88
C ASP A 38 13.90 -28.03 -46.64
N TRP A 39 14.05 -26.72 -46.83
CA TRP A 39 14.13 -25.76 -45.72
C TRP A 39 12.73 -25.29 -45.24
N ALA A 40 11.67 -25.62 -45.96
CA ALA A 40 10.34 -25.09 -45.73
C ALA A 40 9.77 -25.43 -44.33
N TRP A 41 10.09 -26.62 -43.81
CA TRP A 41 9.67 -27.03 -42.47
C TRP A 41 10.29 -26.18 -41.35
N ILE A 42 11.52 -25.68 -41.56
CA ILE A 42 12.20 -24.79 -40.60
C ILE A 42 11.46 -23.45 -40.55
N ALA A 43 11.13 -22.89 -41.72
CA ALA A 43 10.38 -21.64 -41.81
C ALA A 43 8.96 -21.76 -41.22
N LEU A 44 8.28 -22.88 -41.45
CA LEU A 44 6.97 -23.19 -40.83
C LEU A 44 7.07 -23.26 -39.31
N LEU A 45 8.09 -23.94 -38.75
CA LEU A 45 8.27 -24.06 -37.31
C LEU A 45 8.56 -22.70 -36.67
N ILE A 46 9.49 -21.93 -37.23
CA ILE A 46 9.82 -20.58 -36.75
C ILE A 46 8.58 -19.68 -36.81
N GLY A 47 7.85 -19.72 -37.93
CA GLY A 47 6.66 -18.92 -38.12
C GLY A 47 5.54 -19.27 -37.14
N LEU A 48 5.33 -20.57 -36.87
CA LEU A 48 4.34 -21.06 -35.91
C LEU A 48 4.71 -20.63 -34.49
N VAL A 49 5.94 -20.88 -34.06
CA VAL A 49 6.43 -20.50 -32.73
C VAL A 49 6.32 -18.99 -32.53
N GLY A 50 6.77 -18.19 -33.50
CA GLY A 50 6.70 -16.74 -33.41
C GLY A 50 5.26 -16.20 -33.40
N SER A 51 4.35 -16.83 -34.14
CA SER A 51 2.92 -16.47 -34.16
C SER A 51 2.23 -16.80 -32.84
N VAL A 52 2.54 -17.94 -32.23
CA VAL A 52 2.09 -18.27 -30.86
C VAL A 52 2.69 -17.28 -29.85
N LEU A 53 3.97 -16.91 -30.01
CA LEU A 53 4.65 -15.96 -29.14
C LEU A 53 3.98 -14.58 -29.15
N ILE A 54 3.49 -14.09 -30.31
CA ILE A 54 2.72 -12.83 -30.40
C ILE A 54 1.55 -12.85 -29.41
N VAL A 55 0.74 -13.91 -29.43
CA VAL A 55 -0.44 -14.04 -28.57
C VAL A 55 -0.03 -14.11 -27.10
N VAL A 56 0.99 -14.91 -26.78
CA VAL A 56 1.50 -15.07 -25.41
C VAL A 56 2.05 -13.75 -24.85
N VAL A 57 2.87 -13.03 -25.62
CA VAL A 57 3.43 -11.74 -25.22
C VAL A 57 2.34 -10.69 -25.06
N ALA A 58 1.39 -10.61 -25.98
CA ALA A 58 0.26 -9.69 -25.88
C ALA A 58 -0.61 -9.97 -24.64
N LEU A 59 -0.93 -11.23 -24.37
CA LEU A 59 -1.69 -11.62 -23.17
C LEU A 59 -0.92 -11.29 -21.89
N ARG A 60 0.39 -11.56 -21.84
CA ARG A 60 1.24 -11.26 -20.68
C ARG A 60 1.35 -9.76 -20.44
N ALA A 61 1.58 -8.97 -21.50
CA ALA A 61 1.63 -7.51 -21.43
C ALA A 61 0.30 -6.92 -20.96
N THR A 62 -0.82 -7.41 -21.51
CA THR A 62 -2.17 -6.98 -21.09
C THR A 62 -2.45 -7.35 -19.64
N ARG A 63 -2.02 -8.53 -19.19
CA ARG A 63 -2.16 -8.96 -17.80
C ARG A 63 -1.36 -8.06 -16.85
N ASN A 64 -0.20 -7.57 -17.27
CA ASN A 64 0.59 -6.64 -16.47
C ASN A 64 -0.05 -5.25 -16.39
N GLU A 65 -0.62 -4.75 -17.48
CA GLU A 65 -1.24 -3.42 -17.55
C GLU A 65 -2.64 -3.37 -16.90
N VAL A 66 -3.39 -4.48 -16.93
CA VAL A 66 -4.73 -4.58 -16.33
C VAL A 66 -4.69 -5.60 -15.20
N PRO A 67 -4.46 -5.16 -13.95
CA PRO A 67 -4.29 -6.06 -12.82
C PRO A 67 -5.62 -6.70 -12.39
N ARG A 68 -6.03 -7.75 -13.09
CA ARG A 68 -7.11 -8.65 -12.67
C ARG A 68 -6.55 -9.74 -11.78
N ILE A 69 -7.10 -9.83 -10.57
CA ILE A 69 -6.81 -10.90 -9.62
C ILE A 69 -7.75 -12.06 -9.93
N SER A 70 -7.25 -13.28 -9.86
CA SER A 70 -7.98 -14.52 -10.12
C SER A 70 -7.54 -15.61 -9.17
N ARG A 71 -8.29 -16.72 -9.07
CA ARG A 71 -7.83 -17.91 -8.34
C ARG A 71 -6.56 -18.54 -8.94
N GLY A 72 -6.20 -18.19 -10.18
CA GLY A 72 -4.92 -18.60 -10.78
C GLY A 72 -3.72 -17.82 -10.23
N ASP A 73 -3.94 -16.69 -9.55
CA ASP A 73 -2.91 -15.92 -8.86
C ASP A 73 -2.69 -16.41 -7.41
N LEU A 74 -3.25 -17.57 -7.05
CA LEU A 74 -3.11 -18.16 -5.72
C LEU A 74 -1.64 -18.33 -5.36
N LEU A 75 -1.28 -17.84 -4.19
CA LEU A 75 0.08 -17.94 -3.66
C LEU A 75 0.43 -19.42 -3.48
N ARG A 76 1.40 -19.91 -4.27
CA ARG A 76 1.92 -21.27 -4.15
C ARG A 76 3.15 -21.24 -3.25
N ASP A 77 3.19 -22.13 -2.25
CA ASP A 77 4.29 -22.39 -1.30
C ASP A 77 5.26 -21.22 -1.10
N THR A 78 5.04 -20.46 -0.03
CA THR A 78 5.99 -19.44 0.43
C THR A 78 6.54 -19.79 1.80
N ASP A 79 7.83 -19.56 1.99
CA ASP A 79 8.52 -19.68 3.28
C ASP A 79 7.97 -18.71 4.35
N VAL A 80 7.19 -17.71 3.94
CA VAL A 80 6.56 -16.72 4.83
C VAL A 80 5.11 -17.09 5.04
N SER A 81 4.74 -17.42 6.27
CA SER A 81 3.34 -17.58 6.69
C SER A 81 2.75 -16.21 7.01
N TYR A 82 1.69 -15.82 6.31
CA TYR A 82 0.96 -14.58 6.57
C TYR A 82 -0.19 -14.83 7.55
N GLY A 83 -0.03 -14.44 8.82
CA GLY A 83 -1.16 -14.35 9.76
C GLY A 83 -2.14 -13.23 9.40
N ASP A 84 -3.35 -13.24 9.95
CA ASP A 84 -4.41 -12.27 9.62
C ASP A 84 -4.02 -10.80 9.83
N ASP A 85 -3.20 -10.53 10.84
CA ASP A 85 -2.73 -9.17 11.15
C ASP A 85 -1.37 -8.83 10.52
N THR A 86 -0.78 -9.75 9.77
CA THR A 86 0.56 -9.56 9.17
C THR A 86 0.53 -8.55 8.04
N PHE A 87 1.46 -7.61 8.05
CA PHE A 87 1.72 -6.75 6.90
C PHE A 87 3.22 -6.50 6.71
N VAL A 88 3.75 -7.12 5.67
CA VAL A 88 5.15 -7.04 5.26
C VAL A 88 5.33 -5.91 4.25
N LEU A 89 6.14 -4.91 4.61
CA LEU A 89 6.45 -3.78 3.72
C LEU A 89 7.95 -3.73 3.44
N TRP A 90 8.32 -3.82 2.15
CA TRP A 90 9.71 -3.73 1.71
C TRP A 90 9.93 -2.36 1.10
N ALA A 91 10.59 -1.50 1.88
CA ALA A 91 10.93 -0.14 1.50
C ALA A 91 12.38 -0.05 0.98
N PRO A 92 12.69 0.89 0.07
CA PRO A 92 14.05 1.16 -0.37
C PRO A 92 14.99 1.43 0.80
N ARG A 93 16.25 1.00 0.67
CA ARG A 93 17.28 1.25 1.68
C ARG A 93 17.51 2.76 1.81
N SER A 94 17.59 3.23 3.05
CA SER A 94 18.02 4.61 3.32
C SER A 94 19.54 4.71 3.22
N PRO A 95 20.08 5.92 2.90
CA PRO A 95 21.51 6.17 2.94
C PRO A 95 22.11 5.77 4.28
N ALA A 96 23.31 5.19 4.27
CA ALA A 96 24.09 5.01 5.48
C ALA A 96 24.52 6.39 5.97
N GLY A 97 24.11 6.77 7.19
CA GLY A 97 24.66 7.96 7.82
C GLY A 97 26.08 7.72 8.29
N SER A 98 26.77 8.80 8.66
CA SER A 98 28.12 8.70 9.22
C SER A 98 28.15 7.82 10.49
N ALA A 99 29.32 7.25 10.79
CA ALA A 99 29.53 6.45 12.01
C ALA A 99 29.20 7.24 13.30
N ARG A 100 29.29 8.57 13.25
CA ARG A 100 28.99 9.47 14.38
C ARG A 100 27.51 9.85 14.47
N ALA A 101 26.71 9.59 13.43
CA ALA A 101 25.31 9.97 13.42
C ALA A 101 24.51 9.18 14.47
N ARG A 102 23.67 9.84 15.25
CA ARG A 102 22.87 9.22 16.31
C ARG A 102 21.46 8.91 15.80
N LEU A 103 20.91 7.77 16.23
CA LEU A 103 19.53 7.40 15.91
C LEU A 103 18.57 8.07 16.90
N ALA A 104 17.69 8.92 16.38
CA ALA A 104 16.69 9.66 17.14
C ALA A 104 15.28 9.44 16.57
N ARG A 105 14.28 9.73 17.40
CA ARG A 105 12.90 9.91 16.95
C ARG A 105 12.71 11.36 16.54
N ALA A 106 11.98 11.57 15.46
CA ALA A 106 11.46 12.87 15.10
C ALA A 106 9.95 12.80 14.89
N ASP A 107 9.24 13.77 15.44
CA ASP A 107 7.82 13.95 15.16
C ASP A 107 7.64 14.93 14.01
N VAL A 108 6.74 14.62 13.08
CA VAL A 108 6.39 15.54 11.98
C VAL A 108 5.34 16.52 12.49
N LEU A 109 5.73 17.78 12.59
CA LEU A 109 4.86 18.87 12.99
C LEU A 109 4.02 19.36 11.82
N GLU A 110 4.65 19.50 10.65
CA GLU A 110 4.00 19.96 9.42
C GLU A 110 4.59 19.21 8.22
N ALA A 111 3.75 18.93 7.22
CA ALA A 111 4.17 18.38 5.94
C ALA A 111 3.42 19.03 4.78
N SER A 112 4.13 19.43 3.74
CA SER A 112 3.55 19.96 2.50
C SER A 112 4.23 19.38 1.28
N LEU A 113 3.44 19.06 0.24
CA LEU A 113 4.00 18.60 -1.03
C LEU A 113 4.64 19.80 -1.74
N VAL A 114 5.93 19.71 -2.03
CA VAL A 114 6.66 20.75 -2.77
C VAL A 114 6.53 20.49 -4.26
N ARG A 115 6.84 19.26 -4.68
CA ARG A 115 6.80 18.87 -6.08
C ARG A 115 6.51 17.38 -6.21
N TYR A 116 5.59 17.07 -7.10
CA TYR A 116 5.45 15.78 -7.74
C TYR A 116 5.16 16.04 -9.21
N SER A 117 6.07 15.62 -10.09
CA SER A 117 6.00 15.96 -11.51
C SER A 117 6.28 14.69 -12.31
N PRO A 118 5.26 13.89 -12.63
CA PRO A 118 5.39 12.92 -13.70
C PRO A 118 5.49 13.76 -15.00
N GLU A 119 6.69 14.15 -15.41
CA GLU A 119 6.88 14.93 -16.66
C GLU A 119 6.50 14.13 -17.92
N GLY A 120 6.15 12.85 -17.79
CA GLY A 120 5.53 12.07 -18.84
C GLY A 120 4.10 11.68 -18.49
N GLU A 121 3.24 11.63 -19.52
CA GLU A 121 2.11 10.68 -19.59
C GLU A 121 2.66 9.24 -19.59
N ALA A 122 3.40 8.88 -18.54
CA ALA A 122 4.09 7.61 -18.39
C ALA A 122 3.05 6.52 -18.15
N THR A 123 2.54 5.97 -19.25
CA THR A 123 1.63 4.84 -19.23
C THR A 123 2.27 3.59 -18.61
N PHE A 124 3.60 3.46 -18.66
CA PHE A 124 4.39 2.45 -17.94
C PHE A 124 5.90 2.74 -18.07
N THR A 125 6.60 3.10 -16.99
CA THR A 125 8.07 3.31 -17.01
C THR A 125 8.75 2.34 -16.07
N THR A 126 9.74 1.59 -16.56
CA THR A 126 10.57 0.67 -15.74
C THR A 126 12.03 1.10 -15.81
N TYR A 127 12.64 1.31 -14.65
CA TYR A 127 14.06 1.65 -14.53
C TYR A 127 14.90 0.38 -14.30
N GLY A 128 16.12 0.39 -14.84
CA GLY A 128 17.10 -0.66 -14.60
C GLY A 128 17.94 -0.37 -13.34
N GLY A 129 18.24 -1.42 -12.57
CA GLY A 129 19.07 -1.36 -11.36
C GLY A 129 18.33 -0.89 -10.09
N ASP A 130 19.06 -0.71 -8.99
CA ASP A 130 18.52 -0.30 -7.68
C ASP A 130 18.11 1.19 -7.60
N HIS A 131 17.97 1.86 -8.75
CA HIS A 131 17.70 3.28 -8.81
C HIS A 131 16.22 3.58 -8.47
N ALA A 132 15.99 4.44 -7.49
CA ALA A 132 14.70 5.05 -7.23
C ALA A 132 14.68 6.43 -7.91
N PRO A 133 13.99 6.59 -9.05
CA PRO A 133 14.03 7.83 -9.82
C PRO A 133 13.38 8.98 -9.05
N ASP A 134 14.01 10.16 -9.12
CA ASP A 134 13.55 11.38 -8.46
C ASP A 134 12.19 11.87 -8.97
N GLU A 135 11.86 11.62 -10.23
CA GLU A 135 10.60 12.08 -10.85
C GLU A 135 9.35 11.45 -10.21
N PHE A 136 9.45 10.18 -9.79
CA PHE A 136 8.36 9.43 -9.18
C PHE A 136 8.40 9.40 -7.65
N THR A 137 9.37 10.11 -7.05
CA THR A 137 9.52 10.21 -5.60
C THR A 137 9.09 11.61 -5.15
N PRO A 138 7.96 11.77 -4.43
CA PRO A 138 7.48 13.09 -4.04
C PRO A 138 8.50 13.85 -3.19
N LEU A 139 8.72 15.12 -3.52
CA LEU A 139 9.50 16.04 -2.73
C LEU A 139 8.58 16.72 -1.72
N ILE A 140 8.84 16.50 -0.43
CA ILE A 140 8.00 16.97 0.66
C ILE A 140 8.83 17.86 1.57
N ARG A 141 8.27 19.03 1.92
CA ARG A 141 8.81 19.91 2.96
C ARG A 141 8.27 19.44 4.29
N LEU A 142 9.18 19.11 5.20
CA LEU A 142 8.88 18.64 6.55
C LEU A 142 9.40 19.64 7.57
N ARG A 143 8.55 19.94 8.56
CA ARG A 143 8.96 20.54 9.83
C ARG A 143 8.97 19.45 10.88
N LEU A 144 10.13 19.17 11.46
CA LEU A 144 10.36 18.07 12.37
C LEU A 144 10.73 18.57 13.75
N ARG A 145 10.20 17.95 14.81
CA ARG A 145 10.72 18.05 16.17
C ARG A 145 11.54 16.81 16.46
N VAL A 146 12.84 16.96 16.57
CA VAL A 146 13.78 15.86 16.83
C VAL A 146 14.02 15.76 18.32
N HIS A 147 13.79 14.58 18.88
CA HIS A 147 14.00 14.30 20.29
C HIS A 147 15.41 13.77 20.52
N GLY A 148 16.11 14.34 21.51
CA GLY A 148 17.41 13.86 21.97
C GLY A 148 17.38 12.41 22.48
N SER A 149 18.55 11.82 22.74
CA SER A 149 18.63 10.44 23.23
C SER A 149 18.02 10.31 24.64
N GLU A 150 17.04 9.42 24.78
CA GLU A 150 16.35 9.02 26.03
C GLU A 150 17.26 8.50 27.17
N GLU A 151 18.58 8.46 27.02
CA GLU A 151 19.49 8.21 28.17
C GLU A 151 19.40 9.31 29.24
N ALA A 152 18.69 10.40 28.94
CA ALA A 152 18.36 11.50 29.84
C ALA A 152 16.87 11.54 30.24
N GLU A 153 16.12 10.41 30.23
CA GLU A 153 14.75 10.38 30.77
C GLU A 153 14.67 10.74 32.27
N ASP A 154 15.80 10.66 33.00
CA ASP A 154 15.92 11.07 34.41
C ASP A 154 16.50 12.50 34.58
N ALA A 155 16.76 13.24 33.50
CA ALA A 155 17.24 14.62 33.56
C ALA A 155 16.21 15.57 32.93
N GLU A 156 15.55 16.38 33.77
CA GLU A 156 14.69 17.49 33.34
C GLU A 156 15.45 18.41 32.38
N GLY A 157 15.16 18.28 31.08
CA GLY A 157 15.78 19.06 30.01
C GLY A 157 15.86 18.29 28.71
N SER A 158 14.72 18.05 28.06
CA SER A 158 14.71 17.40 26.74
C SER A 158 15.42 18.31 25.72
N ASP A 159 16.57 17.86 25.22
CA ASP A 159 17.40 18.53 24.19
C ASP A 159 16.76 18.42 22.79
N ALA A 160 15.44 18.64 22.73
CA ALA A 160 14.66 18.58 21.51
C ALA A 160 14.85 19.86 20.70
N PHE A 161 15.00 19.72 19.38
CA PHE A 161 15.16 20.85 18.47
C PHE A 161 14.27 20.68 17.25
N GLU A 162 13.90 21.81 16.65
CA GLU A 162 13.12 21.83 15.42
C GLU A 162 14.02 22.02 14.20
N VAL A 163 13.72 21.32 13.12
CA VAL A 163 14.39 21.46 11.84
C VAL A 163 13.36 21.45 10.72
N THR A 164 13.55 22.31 9.73
CA THR A 164 12.73 22.35 8.52
C THR A 164 13.60 22.04 7.32
N GLY A 165 13.13 21.15 6.45
CA GLY A 165 13.87 20.79 5.26
C GLY A 165 13.00 20.08 4.22
N GLU A 166 13.51 19.99 3.01
CA GLU A 166 12.88 19.25 1.92
C GLU A 166 13.55 17.87 1.79
N CYS A 167 12.73 16.84 1.63
CA CYS A 167 13.25 15.50 1.42
C CYS A 167 12.38 14.72 0.44
N ARG A 168 13.04 13.82 -0.30
CA ARG A 168 12.38 12.84 -1.17
C ARG A 168 11.88 11.70 -0.32
N VAL A 169 10.58 11.41 -0.41
CA VAL A 169 9.91 10.37 0.37
C VAL A 169 9.55 9.20 -0.55
N PRO A 170 10.14 8.00 -0.36
CA PRO A 170 9.72 6.82 -1.09
C PRO A 170 8.22 6.60 -0.94
N SER A 171 7.52 6.32 -2.04
CA SER A 171 6.03 6.28 -2.03
C SER A 171 5.47 5.31 -1.00
N VAL A 172 6.10 4.14 -0.82
CA VAL A 172 5.71 3.14 0.19
C VAL A 172 5.89 3.60 1.65
N CYS A 173 6.63 4.68 1.87
CA CYS A 173 6.92 5.26 3.18
C CYS A 173 6.14 6.55 3.46
N LEU A 174 5.27 7.00 2.54
CA LEU A 174 4.45 8.21 2.71
C LEU A 174 3.61 8.17 3.98
N SER A 175 3.10 7.00 4.34
CA SER A 175 2.35 6.81 5.58
C SER A 175 3.13 7.14 6.85
N ALA A 176 4.47 7.11 6.83
CA ALA A 176 5.26 7.52 8.00
C ALA A 176 5.24 9.04 8.22
N VAL A 177 5.08 9.81 7.13
CA VAL A 177 4.94 11.27 7.18
C VAL A 177 3.58 11.64 7.77
N THR A 178 2.51 11.04 7.28
CA THR A 178 1.13 11.30 7.77
C THR A 178 0.89 10.74 9.17
N ALA A 179 1.49 9.59 9.51
CA ALA A 179 1.49 9.09 10.89
C ALA A 179 2.34 9.97 11.83
N GLY A 180 3.24 10.78 11.27
CA GLY A 180 4.03 11.79 11.95
C GLY A 180 5.14 11.27 12.85
N ARG A 181 5.58 10.03 12.68
CA ARG A 181 6.66 9.43 13.47
C ARG A 181 7.77 8.95 12.56
N LEU A 182 8.92 9.60 12.63
CA LEU A 182 10.10 9.27 11.84
C LEU A 182 11.24 8.78 12.71
N ALA A 183 11.95 7.77 12.22
CA ALA A 183 13.28 7.45 12.71
C ALA A 183 14.29 8.26 11.88
N VAL A 184 15.15 9.03 12.53
CA VAL A 184 16.12 9.91 11.85
C VAL A 184 17.53 9.68 12.35
N LEU A 185 18.50 9.95 11.48
CA LEU A 185 19.90 10.10 11.85
C LEU A 185 20.21 11.57 12.06
N VAL A 186 20.75 11.90 13.23
CA VAL A 186 21.21 13.24 13.57
C VAL A 186 22.72 13.23 13.54
N GLU A 187 23.31 13.98 12.61
CA GLU A 187 24.76 14.17 12.59
C GLU A 187 25.17 15.20 13.66
N PRO A 188 26.30 14.98 14.35
CA PRO A 188 26.81 15.98 15.27
C PRO A 188 27.11 17.27 14.51
N ALA A 189 26.59 18.39 15.01
CA ALA A 189 26.90 19.70 14.44
C ALA A 189 28.40 20.00 14.57
N GLY A 190 28.99 20.49 13.49
CA GLY A 190 30.27 21.21 13.59
C GLY A 190 30.08 22.56 14.28
N PRO A 191 31.15 23.23 14.73
CA PRO A 191 31.05 24.57 15.31
C PRO A 191 30.37 25.53 14.32
N GLY A 192 29.20 26.07 14.68
CA GLY A 192 28.44 27.03 13.85
C GLY A 192 27.64 26.44 12.68
N ALA A 193 27.50 25.12 12.58
CA ALA A 193 26.71 24.46 11.53
C ALA A 193 25.40 23.87 12.07
N ASP A 194 24.35 23.91 11.25
CA ASP A 194 23.08 23.25 11.57
C ASP A 194 23.24 21.73 11.65
N ARG A 195 22.54 21.11 12.61
CA ARG A 195 22.49 19.65 12.75
C ARG A 195 21.83 19.06 11.50
N LYS A 196 22.55 18.26 10.73
CA LYS A 196 21.98 17.55 9.59
C LYS A 196 21.11 16.39 10.07
N VAL A 197 19.86 16.36 9.60
CA VAL A 197 18.88 15.32 9.94
C VAL A 197 18.51 14.53 8.69
N VAL A 198 18.68 13.21 8.74
CA VAL A 198 18.43 12.30 7.61
C VAL A 198 17.38 11.25 8.00
N PRO A 199 16.19 11.25 7.37
CA PRO A 199 15.17 10.23 7.62
C PRO A 199 15.61 8.81 7.23
N LEU A 200 15.26 7.83 8.05
CA LEU A 200 15.47 6.41 7.80
C LEU A 200 14.16 5.73 7.44
N TRP A 201 13.74 5.85 6.18
CA TRP A 201 12.43 5.45 5.69
C TRP A 201 11.94 4.05 6.10
N PRO A 202 12.71 2.94 5.95
CA PRO A 202 12.24 1.63 6.42
C PRO A 202 11.98 1.57 7.93
N ARG A 203 12.78 2.30 8.72
CA ARG A 203 12.63 2.39 10.18
C ARG A 203 11.49 3.32 10.56
N SER A 204 11.29 4.42 9.83
CA SER A 204 10.14 5.30 9.98
C SER A 204 8.83 4.57 9.70
N ALA A 205 8.76 3.73 8.66
CA ALA A 205 7.57 2.92 8.39
C ALA A 205 7.26 1.91 9.51
N LEU A 206 8.28 1.38 10.19
CA LEU A 206 8.10 0.56 11.39
C LEU A 206 7.62 1.40 12.59
N LEU A 207 8.26 2.54 12.83
CA LEU A 207 7.95 3.44 13.95
C LEU A 207 6.53 4.04 13.85
N ALA A 208 6.10 4.36 12.64
CA ALA A 208 4.76 4.81 12.29
C ALA A 208 3.69 3.72 12.47
N GLY A 209 4.09 2.46 12.68
CA GLY A 209 3.17 1.33 12.72
C GLY A 209 2.58 0.98 11.36
N THR A 210 3.15 1.49 10.26
CA THR A 210 2.78 1.09 8.88
C THR A 210 3.13 -0.36 8.63
N ARG A 211 4.34 -0.78 8.99
CA ARG A 211 4.80 -2.17 8.88
C ARG A 211 4.58 -2.89 10.21
N THR A 212 4.10 -4.13 10.19
CA THR A 212 4.02 -4.92 11.42
C THR A 212 5.39 -5.36 11.88
N CYS A 213 5.55 -5.51 13.19
CA CYS A 213 6.78 -5.98 13.80
C CYS A 213 6.45 -6.91 14.96
N ARG A 214 6.97 -8.13 14.88
CA ARG A 214 6.90 -9.15 15.93
C ARG A 214 8.31 -9.57 16.30
N VAL A 215 8.50 -9.90 17.57
CA VAL A 215 9.77 -10.40 18.09
C VAL A 215 9.52 -11.75 18.72
N ILE A 216 10.27 -12.76 18.26
CA ILE A 216 10.36 -14.06 18.91
C ILE A 216 11.55 -14.00 19.86
N ASP A 217 11.29 -14.15 21.16
CA ASP A 217 12.34 -14.16 22.17
C ASP A 217 13.16 -15.45 22.17
N ILE A 218 14.21 -15.50 22.99
CA ILE A 218 15.09 -16.67 23.08
C ILE A 218 14.35 -17.93 23.56
N GLU A 219 13.24 -17.77 24.30
CA GLU A 219 12.35 -18.87 24.71
C GLU A 219 11.32 -19.27 23.65
N GLY A 220 11.29 -18.58 22.51
CA GLY A 220 10.35 -18.85 21.41
C GLY A 220 8.98 -18.19 21.56
N ARG A 221 8.79 -17.28 22.51
CA ARG A 221 7.53 -16.53 22.68
C ARG A 221 7.49 -15.34 21.73
N THR A 222 6.36 -15.19 21.05
CA THR A 222 6.13 -14.08 20.12
C THR A 222 5.50 -12.90 20.85
N THR A 223 6.06 -11.70 20.68
CA THR A 223 5.46 -10.43 21.13
C THR A 223 5.25 -9.46 19.98
N GLU A 224 4.06 -8.86 19.89
CA GLU A 224 3.78 -7.77 18.95
C GLU A 224 4.41 -6.47 19.47
N VAL A 225 5.15 -5.80 18.59
CA VAL A 225 5.85 -4.54 18.88
C VAL A 225 5.33 -3.39 17.99
N THR A 226 4.46 -3.70 17.03
CA THR A 226 3.83 -2.71 16.15
C THR A 226 3.16 -1.59 16.95
N GLY A 227 3.48 -0.34 16.62
CA GLY A 227 2.87 0.83 17.27
C GLY A 227 3.36 1.09 18.70
N ARG A 228 4.48 0.51 19.12
CA ARG A 228 5.16 0.83 20.39
C ARG A 228 6.46 1.60 20.10
N PRO A 229 6.37 2.91 19.82
CA PRO A 229 7.48 3.68 19.26
C PRO A 229 8.71 3.71 20.17
N GLY A 230 8.55 3.82 21.49
CA GLY A 230 9.66 3.81 22.44
C GLY A 230 10.40 2.47 22.40
N ARG A 231 9.67 1.36 22.48
CA ARG A 231 10.26 0.00 22.39
C ARG A 231 10.98 -0.20 21.06
N LEU A 232 10.33 0.16 19.95
CA LEU A 232 10.92 0.03 18.61
C LEU A 232 12.19 0.85 18.45
N LEU A 233 12.21 2.09 18.94
CA LEU A 233 13.38 2.96 18.82
C LEU A 233 14.59 2.39 19.58
N ARG A 234 14.39 1.92 20.82
CA ARG A 234 15.45 1.29 21.62
C ARG A 234 15.97 0.02 20.96
N GLN A 235 15.06 -0.80 20.43
CA GLN A 235 15.41 -2.01 19.69
C GLN A 235 16.22 -1.68 18.41
N MET A 236 15.84 -0.64 17.66
CA MET A 236 16.59 -0.19 16.49
C MET A 236 18.00 0.31 16.83
N ARG A 237 18.20 0.92 18.02
CA ARG A 237 19.54 1.32 18.49
C ARG A 237 20.42 0.09 18.74
N ILE A 238 19.91 -0.92 19.44
CA ILE A 238 20.61 -2.19 19.67
C ILE A 238 20.99 -2.87 18.34
N PHE A 239 20.06 -2.95 17.39
CA PHE A 239 20.36 -3.55 16.10
C PHE A 239 21.35 -2.74 15.29
N ARG A 240 21.34 -1.42 15.41
CA ARG A 240 22.32 -0.58 14.73
C ARG A 240 23.73 -0.82 15.27
N SER A 241 23.91 -0.95 16.59
CA SER A 241 25.23 -1.26 17.16
C SER A 241 25.73 -2.65 16.76
N ALA A 242 24.82 -3.58 16.45
CA ALA A 242 25.13 -4.92 15.94
C ALA A 242 25.38 -5.00 14.42
N GLY A 243 25.42 -3.87 13.70
CA GLY A 243 25.61 -3.85 12.24
C GLY A 243 24.32 -4.04 11.42
N GLY A 244 23.17 -4.11 12.09
CA GLY A 244 21.85 -4.34 11.50
C GLY A 244 21.36 -5.77 11.75
N VAL A 245 20.04 -5.92 11.75
CA VAL A 245 19.38 -7.22 11.88
C VAL A 245 18.37 -7.38 10.76
N GLU A 246 18.41 -8.53 10.09
CA GLU A 246 17.43 -8.88 9.08
C GLU A 246 16.10 -9.24 9.74
N MET A 247 15.01 -8.75 9.14
CA MET A 247 13.66 -9.11 9.55
C MET A 247 13.02 -10.01 8.49
N ILE A 248 12.59 -11.19 8.91
CA ILE A 248 11.98 -12.20 8.02
C ILE A 248 10.48 -11.93 7.99
N GLY A 249 9.99 -11.39 6.87
CA GLY A 249 8.63 -10.90 6.77
C GLY A 249 8.41 -9.72 7.70
N ASP A 250 7.70 -9.95 8.80
CA ASP A 250 7.44 -8.98 9.87
C ASP A 250 7.99 -9.42 11.24
N THR A 251 8.81 -10.48 11.26
CA THR A 251 9.27 -11.11 12.49
C THR A 251 10.80 -11.04 12.62
N ILE A 252 11.26 -10.73 13.82
CA ILE A 252 12.66 -10.77 14.23
C ILE A 252 12.82 -11.91 15.23
N ASP A 253 13.67 -12.87 14.89
CA ASP A 253 13.93 -14.04 15.72
C ASP A 253 15.24 -13.86 16.50
N LEU A 254 15.13 -13.59 17.80
CA LEU A 254 16.31 -13.33 18.64
C LEU A 254 17.22 -14.56 18.77
N ARG A 255 16.69 -15.77 18.56
CA ARG A 255 17.47 -17.03 18.62
C ARG A 255 18.48 -17.15 17.47
N ARG A 256 18.34 -16.32 16.43
CA ARG A 256 19.24 -16.27 15.27
C ARG A 256 20.32 -15.20 15.37
N LEU A 257 20.30 -14.40 16.44
CA LEU A 257 21.26 -13.32 16.65
C LEU A 257 22.43 -13.79 17.51
N ASP A 258 23.51 -13.00 17.54
CA ASP A 258 24.60 -13.20 18.48
C ASP A 258 24.11 -13.06 19.94
N ALA A 259 24.80 -13.73 20.86
CA ALA A 259 24.37 -13.83 22.25
C ALA A 259 24.27 -12.46 22.95
N ASP A 260 25.16 -11.52 22.65
CA ASP A 260 25.17 -10.18 23.26
C ASP A 260 23.95 -9.36 22.79
N THR A 261 23.70 -9.33 21.48
CA THR A 261 22.54 -8.65 20.90
C THR A 261 21.22 -9.28 21.37
N ALA A 262 21.13 -10.61 21.39
CA ALA A 262 19.96 -11.33 21.89
C ALA A 262 19.70 -11.03 23.38
N ALA A 263 20.73 -10.99 24.22
CA ALA A 263 20.62 -10.65 25.64
C ALA A 263 20.11 -9.22 25.84
N ARG A 264 20.67 -8.23 25.13
CA ARG A 264 20.20 -6.83 25.19
C ARG A 264 18.74 -6.69 24.77
N CYS A 265 18.33 -7.38 23.70
CA CYS A 265 16.94 -7.37 23.25
C CYS A 265 16.00 -8.09 24.23
N THR A 266 16.46 -9.15 24.89
CA THR A 266 15.69 -9.88 25.90
C THR A 266 15.48 -9.02 27.14
N ALA A 267 16.52 -8.36 27.64
CA ALA A 267 16.42 -7.41 28.74
C ALA A 267 15.47 -6.24 28.42
N LEU A 268 15.50 -5.74 27.17
CA LEU A 268 14.54 -4.75 26.70
C LEU A 268 13.11 -5.31 26.73
N ALA A 269 12.89 -6.53 26.23
CA ALA A 269 11.58 -7.16 26.25
C ALA A 269 11.04 -7.33 27.69
N GLU A 270 11.88 -7.76 28.64
CA GLU A 270 11.52 -7.89 30.05
C GLU A 270 11.12 -6.56 30.68
N ARG A 271 11.89 -5.48 30.43
CA ARG A 271 11.55 -4.14 30.91
C ARG A 271 10.15 -3.71 30.46
N TYR A 272 9.80 -3.97 29.21
CA TYR A 272 8.47 -3.65 28.65
C TYR A 272 7.36 -4.62 29.04
N ARG A 273 7.69 -5.83 29.52
CA ARG A 273 6.69 -6.70 30.17
C ARG A 273 6.35 -6.16 31.56
N ALA A 274 7.35 -5.67 32.30
CA ALA A 274 7.15 -5.05 33.61
C ALA A 274 6.47 -3.67 33.51
N HIS A 275 6.81 -2.89 32.48
CA HIS A 275 6.28 -1.55 32.24
C HIS A 275 5.75 -1.46 30.79
N PRO A 276 4.52 -1.95 30.53
CA PRO A 276 3.97 -1.96 29.19
C PRO A 276 3.79 -0.52 28.68
N GLU A 277 4.30 -0.28 27.47
CA GLU A 277 4.01 0.93 26.69
C GLU A 277 2.69 0.75 25.96
N ASP A 278 1.83 1.77 26.08
CA ASP A 278 0.58 1.85 25.35
C ASP A 278 0.84 1.91 23.84
N ARG A 279 -0.04 1.26 23.09
CA ARG A 279 0.01 1.34 21.63
C ARG A 279 -0.31 2.77 21.23
N ALA A 280 0.60 3.38 20.49
CA ALA A 280 0.41 4.72 19.99
C ALA A 280 -0.84 4.77 19.08
N PRO A 281 -1.65 5.83 19.18
CA PRO A 281 -2.91 5.90 18.46
C PRO A 281 -2.68 5.90 16.94
N VAL A 282 -3.69 5.43 16.21
CA VAL A 282 -3.68 5.39 14.74
C VAL A 282 -3.68 6.80 14.15
N THR A 283 -4.41 7.71 14.78
CA THR A 283 -4.50 9.14 14.44
C THR A 283 -4.05 9.96 15.63
N GLU A 284 -3.21 10.97 15.42
CA GLU A 284 -2.77 11.86 16.49
C GLU A 284 -3.31 13.28 16.30
N PRO A 285 -3.44 14.08 17.37
CA PRO A 285 -3.63 15.52 17.24
C PRO A 285 -2.57 16.14 16.32
N GLY A 286 -3.00 17.06 15.45
CA GLY A 286 -2.12 17.70 14.47
C GLY A 286 -1.91 16.92 13.16
N GLU A 287 -2.57 15.76 12.99
CA GLU A 287 -2.52 15.03 11.71
C GLU A 287 -2.96 15.89 10.51
N GLU A 288 -3.86 16.84 10.73
CA GLU A 288 -4.30 17.83 9.73
C GLU A 288 -3.13 18.62 9.14
N ALA A 289 -2.15 19.02 9.96
CA ALA A 289 -0.99 19.81 9.53
C ALA A 289 0.03 19.00 8.70
N ARG A 290 -0.10 17.67 8.69
CA ARG A 290 0.73 16.73 7.93
C ARG A 290 -0.08 15.92 6.91
N TRP A 291 -1.34 16.30 6.68
CA TRP A 291 -2.24 15.64 5.75
C TRP A 291 -1.91 16.01 4.30
N ILE A 292 -1.01 15.25 3.69
CA ILE A 292 -0.58 15.43 2.29
C ILE A 292 -1.46 14.66 1.29
N VAL A 293 -2.42 13.88 1.76
CA VAL A 293 -3.18 12.91 0.95
C VAL A 293 -3.91 13.59 -0.20
N ASP A 294 -4.52 14.75 0.05
CA ASP A 294 -5.29 15.51 -0.95
C ASP A 294 -4.42 16.10 -2.08
N GLN A 295 -3.10 16.14 -1.89
CA GLN A 295 -2.13 16.68 -2.85
C GLN A 295 -1.46 15.57 -3.68
N LEU A 296 -1.68 14.30 -3.34
CA LEU A 296 -1.08 13.16 -4.00
C LEU A 296 -2.01 12.59 -5.10
N PRO A 297 -1.46 12.03 -6.19
CA PRO A 297 -2.25 11.36 -7.21
C PRO A 297 -2.95 10.10 -6.66
N GLY A 298 -4.19 9.94 -7.11
CA GLY A 298 -5.04 8.79 -6.82
C GLY A 298 -6.49 9.09 -7.20
N GLU A 299 -7.34 8.06 -7.11
CA GLU A 299 -8.77 8.24 -7.35
C GLU A 299 -9.43 8.84 -6.10
N PRO A 300 -10.19 9.94 -6.20
CA PRO A 300 -10.87 10.50 -5.03
C PRO A 300 -11.83 9.47 -4.43
N GLY A 301 -11.92 9.46 -3.09
CA GLY A 301 -12.81 8.56 -2.38
C GLY A 301 -14.26 8.74 -2.80
N ALA A 302 -14.95 7.66 -3.14
CA ALA A 302 -16.37 7.67 -3.47
C ALA A 302 -17.07 6.37 -3.10
N PHE A 303 -18.40 6.42 -2.95
CA PHE A 303 -19.24 5.23 -2.83
C PHE A 303 -19.25 4.38 -4.12
N GLY A 304 -18.64 4.91 -5.18
CA GLY A 304 -18.27 4.25 -6.43
C GLY A 304 -19.41 4.16 -7.45
N SER A 305 -19.02 3.85 -8.68
CA SER A 305 -19.98 3.56 -9.75
C SER A 305 -20.50 2.11 -9.62
N VAL A 306 -21.73 1.86 -10.06
CA VAL A 306 -22.30 0.51 -10.11
C VAL A 306 -22.91 0.29 -11.48
N GLY A 307 -22.30 -0.61 -12.26
CA GLY A 307 -22.86 -1.00 -13.55
C GLY A 307 -24.15 -1.80 -13.34
N ARG A 308 -25.29 -1.35 -13.90
CA ARG A 308 -26.57 -2.08 -13.78
C ARG A 308 -26.45 -3.54 -14.25
N ARG A 309 -25.72 -3.79 -15.34
CA ARG A 309 -25.47 -5.15 -15.85
C ARG A 309 -24.58 -5.98 -14.93
N TRP A 310 -23.64 -5.34 -14.23
CA TRP A 310 -22.74 -6.02 -13.29
C TRP A 310 -23.53 -6.49 -12.08
N SER A 311 -24.24 -5.58 -11.40
CA SER A 311 -25.06 -5.89 -10.23
C SER A 311 -26.15 -6.92 -10.55
N ARG A 312 -26.94 -6.72 -11.62
CA ARG A 312 -28.00 -7.66 -12.02
C ARG A 312 -27.53 -9.06 -12.39
N ARG A 313 -26.26 -9.24 -12.78
CA ARG A 313 -25.70 -10.55 -13.13
C ARG A 313 -25.02 -11.25 -11.95
N GLY A 314 -25.15 -10.71 -10.72
CA GLY A 314 -24.52 -11.27 -9.52
C GLY A 314 -23.12 -10.71 -9.23
N GLY A 315 -22.78 -9.54 -9.77
CA GLY A 315 -21.58 -8.81 -9.36
C GLY A 315 -21.71 -8.34 -7.91
N VAL A 316 -20.68 -8.58 -7.09
CA VAL A 316 -20.65 -8.26 -5.66
C VAL A 316 -19.35 -7.55 -5.29
N LEU A 317 -19.39 -6.81 -4.18
CA LEU A 317 -18.17 -6.25 -3.56
C LEU A 317 -17.65 -7.24 -2.51
N VAL A 318 -16.33 -7.35 -2.41
CA VAL A 318 -15.68 -8.09 -1.32
C VAL A 318 -14.56 -7.26 -0.71
N ARG A 319 -14.23 -7.53 0.55
CA ARG A 319 -13.05 -6.98 1.21
C ARG A 319 -11.84 -7.87 0.92
N ALA A 320 -10.71 -7.23 0.73
CA ALA A 320 -9.42 -7.89 0.79
C ALA A 320 -8.46 -7.05 1.64
N ARG A 321 -7.35 -7.66 2.03
CA ARG A 321 -6.33 -7.01 2.84
C ARG A 321 -4.96 -7.23 2.21
N PHE A 322 -4.14 -6.18 2.14
CA PHE A 322 -2.73 -6.36 1.81
C PHE A 322 -2.00 -7.06 2.95
N LEU A 323 -1.28 -8.13 2.60
CA LEU A 323 -0.37 -8.87 3.50
C LEU A 323 1.10 -8.56 3.20
N LYS A 324 1.39 -8.20 1.94
CA LYS A 324 2.72 -7.81 1.49
C LYS A 324 2.65 -6.70 0.46
N MET A 325 3.60 -5.77 0.54
CA MET A 325 3.95 -4.83 -0.52
C MET A 325 5.47 -4.75 -0.64
N ALA A 326 5.99 -4.92 -1.85
CA ALA A 326 7.38 -4.67 -2.17
C ALA A 326 7.48 -3.73 -3.38
N ALA A 327 8.29 -2.69 -3.23
CA ALA A 327 8.57 -1.76 -4.31
C ALA A 327 9.22 -2.50 -5.49
N THR A 328 8.77 -2.17 -6.70
CA THR A 328 9.47 -2.53 -7.93
C THR A 328 10.13 -1.28 -8.51
N HIS A 329 10.85 -1.41 -9.62
CA HIS A 329 11.42 -0.29 -10.37
C HIS A 329 10.46 0.24 -11.44
N THR A 330 9.18 -0.10 -11.34
CA THR A 330 8.15 0.25 -12.33
C THR A 330 7.14 1.23 -11.73
N PHE A 331 6.79 2.24 -12.51
CA PHE A 331 5.81 3.27 -12.16
C PHE A 331 4.76 3.38 -13.27
N GLN A 332 3.51 3.64 -12.87
CA GLN A 332 2.38 3.77 -13.79
C GLN A 332 1.36 4.76 -13.22
N ASP A 333 0.84 5.65 -14.08
CA ASP A 333 -0.29 6.56 -13.80
C ASP A 333 -0.11 7.39 -12.51
N HIS A 334 -0.63 6.86 -11.39
CA HIS A 334 -0.83 7.53 -10.11
C HIS A 334 0.02 6.96 -8.98
N GLY A 335 0.96 6.05 -9.26
CA GLY A 335 1.83 5.49 -8.22
C GLY A 335 2.81 4.42 -8.69
N PRO A 336 3.56 3.83 -7.74
CA PRO A 336 4.46 2.72 -8.04
C PRO A 336 3.69 1.44 -8.33
N VAL A 337 4.23 0.63 -9.23
CA VAL A 337 3.85 -0.78 -9.35
C VAL A 337 4.54 -1.54 -8.21
N LEU A 338 3.77 -2.27 -7.43
CA LEU A 338 4.24 -3.03 -6.28
C LEU A 338 4.00 -4.52 -6.51
N ASP A 339 4.95 -5.36 -6.09
CA ASP A 339 4.71 -6.78 -5.87
C ASP A 339 3.90 -6.92 -4.59
N THR A 340 2.65 -7.36 -4.70
CA THR A 340 1.70 -7.43 -3.58
C THR A 340 1.22 -8.86 -3.31
N VAL A 341 0.83 -9.10 -2.06
CA VAL A 341 0.03 -10.27 -1.68
C VAL A 341 -1.23 -9.76 -1.00
N LEU A 342 -2.39 -10.22 -1.45
CA LEU A 342 -3.70 -9.87 -0.88
C LEU A 342 -4.39 -11.10 -0.32
N ARG A 343 -4.94 -10.99 0.89
CA ARG A 343 -5.94 -11.93 1.41
C ARG A 343 -7.31 -11.51 0.93
N VAL A 344 -7.92 -12.26 0.04
CA VAL A 344 -9.28 -12.03 -0.46
C VAL A 344 -10.25 -12.78 0.46
N ARG A 345 -11.33 -12.11 0.89
CA ARG A 345 -12.43 -12.73 1.65
C ARG A 345 -13.66 -12.83 0.75
N PRO A 346 -13.89 -14.00 0.11
CA PRO A 346 -15.02 -14.17 -0.81
C PRO A 346 -16.38 -13.94 -0.14
N ALA A 347 -17.34 -13.38 -0.89
CA ALA A 347 -18.72 -13.18 -0.41
C ALA A 347 -19.54 -14.48 -0.33
N ASP A 348 -19.10 -15.54 -1.00
CA ASP A 348 -19.80 -16.82 -1.11
C ASP A 348 -19.56 -17.76 0.09
N GLY A 349 -18.91 -17.25 1.15
CA GLY A 349 -18.57 -18.03 2.35
C GLY A 349 -17.42 -19.01 2.16
N THR A 350 -16.79 -19.06 0.98
CA THR A 350 -15.57 -19.86 0.79
C THR A 350 -14.42 -19.30 1.64
N PRO A 351 -13.49 -20.16 2.11
CA PRO A 351 -12.37 -19.71 2.91
C PRO A 351 -11.57 -18.60 2.21
N PRO A 352 -11.03 -17.63 2.97
CA PRO A 352 -10.12 -16.64 2.41
C PRO A 352 -8.96 -17.30 1.68
N PHE A 353 -8.50 -16.66 0.60
CA PHE A 353 -7.34 -17.12 -0.15
C PHE A 353 -6.37 -15.98 -0.39
N ASP A 354 -5.09 -16.31 -0.45
CA ASP A 354 -4.02 -15.35 -0.68
C ASP A 354 -3.64 -15.33 -2.17
N ALA A 355 -3.58 -14.14 -2.75
CA ALA A 355 -3.28 -13.93 -4.15
C ALA A 355 -2.07 -13.01 -4.31
N ALA A 356 -1.07 -13.47 -5.08
CA ALA A 356 0.11 -12.66 -5.42
C ALA A 356 -0.16 -11.87 -6.71
N ARG A 357 0.00 -10.55 -6.66
CA ARG A 357 -0.24 -9.71 -7.84
C ARG A 357 0.65 -8.47 -7.89
N ARG A 358 1.09 -8.11 -9.10
CA ARG A 358 1.65 -6.79 -9.38
C ARG A 358 0.54 -5.78 -9.57
N LEU A 359 0.54 -4.72 -8.76
CA LEU A 359 -0.49 -3.70 -8.72
C LEU A 359 0.12 -2.31 -8.70
N THR A 360 -0.41 -1.39 -9.50
CA THR A 360 -0.20 0.04 -9.30
C THR A 360 -1.01 0.48 -8.09
N VAL A 361 -0.33 0.95 -7.04
CA VAL A 361 -1.00 1.42 -5.82
C VAL A 361 -0.96 2.95 -5.79
N PRO A 362 -2.11 3.65 -5.75
CA PRO A 362 -2.19 5.09 -5.66
C PRO A 362 -1.40 5.67 -4.48
N MET A 363 -0.75 6.81 -4.68
CA MET A 363 0.06 7.42 -3.63
C MET A 363 -0.78 7.97 -2.46
N ASP A 364 -2.01 8.42 -2.72
CA ASP A 364 -2.95 8.82 -1.68
C ASP A 364 -3.28 7.66 -0.70
N TYR A 365 -3.47 6.44 -1.22
CA TYR A 365 -3.63 5.23 -0.41
C TYR A 365 -2.34 4.86 0.35
N LEU A 366 -1.18 4.95 -0.32
CA LEU A 366 0.11 4.70 0.33
C LEU A 366 0.39 5.64 1.51
N ALA A 367 -0.13 6.86 1.44
CA ALA A 367 -0.04 7.85 2.50
C ALA A 367 -0.95 7.52 3.72
N VAL A 368 -1.86 6.57 3.64
CA VAL A 368 -2.74 6.18 4.77
C VAL A 368 -2.58 4.72 5.22
N LEU A 369 -1.53 4.03 4.77
CA LEU A 369 -1.26 2.64 5.18
C LEU A 369 -1.11 2.43 6.70
N HIS A 370 -0.78 3.47 7.46
CA HIS A 370 -0.75 3.40 8.92
C HIS A 370 -2.16 3.20 9.51
N ARG A 371 -3.22 3.70 8.83
CA ARG A 371 -4.62 3.57 9.20
C ARG A 371 -5.23 2.22 8.80
N THR A 372 -5.03 1.81 7.54
CA THR A 372 -5.63 0.58 7.03
C THR A 372 -4.79 -0.10 5.95
N ARG A 373 -4.98 -1.41 5.81
CA ARG A 373 -4.50 -2.22 4.68
C ARG A 373 -5.64 -2.91 3.94
N GLU A 374 -6.88 -2.58 4.31
CA GLU A 374 -8.08 -3.12 3.65
C GLU A 374 -8.31 -2.41 2.32
N VAL A 375 -8.79 -3.17 1.34
CA VAL A 375 -9.19 -2.70 0.02
C VAL A 375 -10.54 -3.28 -0.37
N VAL A 376 -11.24 -2.56 -1.23
CA VAL A 376 -12.51 -3.00 -1.80
C VAL A 376 -12.24 -3.61 -3.17
N LEU A 377 -12.70 -4.84 -3.39
CA LEU A 377 -12.66 -5.51 -4.68
C LEU A 377 -14.06 -5.58 -5.28
N SER A 378 -14.15 -5.26 -6.57
CA SER A 378 -15.30 -5.59 -7.41
C SER A 378 -15.11 -6.98 -8.01
N VAL A 379 -16.05 -7.89 -7.73
CA VAL A 379 -16.02 -9.27 -8.25
C VAL A 379 -16.81 -9.32 -9.55
N SER A 380 -16.24 -9.93 -10.60
CA SER A 380 -16.96 -10.13 -11.85
C SER A 380 -18.21 -11.00 -11.64
N PRO A 381 -19.27 -10.85 -12.44
CA PRO A 381 -20.52 -11.60 -12.23
C PRO A 381 -20.39 -13.13 -12.28
N ASN A 382 -19.31 -13.64 -12.88
CA ASN A 382 -18.99 -15.07 -12.91
C ASN A 382 -18.09 -15.52 -11.75
N GLY A 383 -17.78 -14.65 -10.79
CA GLY A 383 -16.93 -14.94 -9.62
C GLY A 383 -15.44 -15.17 -9.92
N ARG A 384 -15.01 -15.05 -11.18
CA ARG A 384 -13.67 -15.47 -11.62
C ARG A 384 -12.59 -14.40 -11.45
N TRP A 385 -12.96 -13.13 -11.51
CA TRP A 385 -12.03 -12.02 -11.57
C TRP A 385 -12.37 -10.97 -10.52
N TYR A 386 -11.34 -10.42 -9.89
CA TYR A 386 -11.44 -9.39 -8.89
C TYR A 386 -10.63 -8.18 -9.37
N THR A 387 -11.20 -6.99 -9.23
CA THR A 387 -10.52 -5.72 -9.56
C THR A 387 -10.62 -4.81 -8.34
N ILE A 388 -9.50 -4.24 -7.90
CA ILE A 388 -9.51 -3.22 -6.84
C ILE A 388 -10.30 -2.01 -7.35
N ASP A 389 -11.24 -1.56 -6.53
CA ASP A 389 -11.96 -0.32 -6.73
C ASP A 389 -11.29 0.76 -5.87
N TRP A 390 -10.41 1.56 -6.49
CA TRP A 390 -9.60 2.55 -5.75
C TRP A 390 -10.47 3.65 -5.16
N ALA A 391 -11.47 4.17 -5.88
CA ALA A 391 -12.42 5.13 -5.31
C ALA A 391 -13.12 4.61 -4.04
N ARG A 392 -13.61 3.36 -4.03
CA ARG A 392 -14.21 2.77 -2.81
C ARG A 392 -13.18 2.48 -1.73
N THR A 393 -12.00 2.02 -2.13
CA THR A 393 -10.88 1.74 -1.22
C THR A 393 -10.44 3.01 -0.49
N ASN A 394 -10.33 4.12 -1.20
CA ASN A 394 -9.95 5.43 -0.67
C ASN A 394 -11.02 6.01 0.27
N LEU A 395 -12.30 5.85 -0.06
CA LEU A 395 -13.37 6.21 0.88
C LEU A 395 -13.33 5.35 2.15
N LEU A 396 -13.12 4.03 2.02
CA LEU A 396 -13.02 3.11 3.16
C LEU A 396 -11.79 3.43 4.03
N ALA A 397 -10.67 3.81 3.42
CA ALA A 397 -9.44 4.20 4.10
C ALA A 397 -9.51 5.58 4.76
N GLY A 398 -10.57 6.36 4.49
CA GLY A 398 -10.73 7.71 5.01
C GLY A 398 -9.75 8.70 4.40
N THR A 399 -9.31 8.49 3.16
CA THR A 399 -8.51 9.49 2.42
C THR A 399 -9.37 10.71 2.05
N THR A 400 -10.68 10.52 1.93
CA THR A 400 -11.64 11.58 1.59
C THR A 400 -12.73 11.66 2.66
N ALA A 401 -13.09 12.87 3.06
CA ALA A 401 -14.16 13.09 4.02
C ALA A 401 -15.51 12.59 3.46
N ALA A 402 -16.12 11.62 4.14
CA ALA A 402 -17.36 11.00 3.72
C ALA A 402 -18.53 11.52 4.57
N LYS A 403 -19.71 11.72 3.96
CA LYS A 403 -20.93 12.07 4.71
C LYS A 403 -22.20 11.56 4.06
N VAL A 404 -23.23 11.37 4.88
CA VAL A 404 -24.61 11.11 4.46
C VAL A 404 -25.46 12.33 4.74
N ILE A 405 -26.30 12.73 3.78
CA ILE A 405 -27.34 13.74 3.97
C ILE A 405 -28.66 12.99 4.03
N ALA A 406 -29.31 13.01 5.19
CA ALA A 406 -30.56 12.33 5.44
C ALA A 406 -31.74 12.98 4.69
N PRO A 407 -32.90 12.30 4.58
CA PRO A 407 -34.08 12.85 3.92
C PRO A 407 -34.57 14.17 4.53
N ASP A 408 -34.37 14.37 5.83
CA ASP A 408 -34.66 15.61 6.58
C ASP A 408 -33.60 16.72 6.40
N GLY A 409 -32.52 16.44 5.65
CA GLY A 409 -31.41 17.36 5.41
C GLY A 409 -30.31 17.31 6.47
N GLN A 410 -30.44 16.51 7.53
CA GLN A 410 -29.39 16.38 8.55
C GLN A 410 -28.15 15.69 7.95
N GLU A 411 -26.97 16.24 8.24
CA GLU A 411 -25.69 15.67 7.80
C GLU A 411 -25.08 14.77 8.88
N PHE A 412 -24.61 13.60 8.45
CA PHE A 412 -23.94 12.62 9.29
C PHE A 412 -22.52 12.38 8.73
N PRO A 413 -21.46 12.81 9.43
CA PRO A 413 -20.10 12.51 9.02
C PRO A 413 -19.81 11.01 9.16
N LEU A 414 -19.17 10.44 8.15
CA LEU A 414 -18.82 9.02 8.09
C LEU A 414 -17.31 8.77 8.12
N THR A 415 -16.48 9.81 8.01
CA THR A 415 -15.02 9.70 8.09
C THR A 415 -14.63 8.95 9.37
N GLY A 416 -13.76 7.93 9.23
CA GLY A 416 -13.35 7.09 10.36
C GLY A 416 -14.36 6.01 10.78
N ARG A 417 -15.47 5.82 10.04
CA ARG A 417 -16.47 4.77 10.28
C ARG A 417 -16.46 3.71 9.15
N PRO A 418 -15.38 2.93 8.98
CA PRO A 418 -15.20 2.04 7.83
C PRO A 418 -16.29 0.96 7.71
N GLU A 419 -16.85 0.49 8.83
CA GLU A 419 -17.94 -0.49 8.82
C GLU A 419 -19.26 0.08 8.30
N VAL A 420 -19.58 1.32 8.67
CA VAL A 420 -20.75 2.05 8.14
C VAL A 420 -20.58 2.31 6.65
N ILE A 421 -19.40 2.80 6.24
CA ILE A 421 -19.08 3.05 4.84
C ILE A 421 -19.23 1.76 4.01
N TRP A 422 -18.69 0.65 4.50
CA TRP A 422 -18.78 -0.65 3.85
C TRP A 422 -20.21 -1.18 3.72
N ALA A 423 -21.01 -1.07 4.78
CA ALA A 423 -22.41 -1.47 4.75
C ALA A 423 -23.20 -0.66 3.70
N LEU A 424 -22.98 0.66 3.65
CA LEU A 424 -23.58 1.54 2.64
C LEU A 424 -23.11 1.20 1.21
N MET A 425 -21.82 0.91 1.01
CA MET A 425 -21.32 0.47 -0.31
C MET A 425 -22.02 -0.80 -0.80
N ASN A 426 -22.19 -1.80 0.08
CA ASN A 426 -22.87 -3.04 -0.27
C ASN A 426 -24.36 -2.83 -0.54
N LEU A 427 -25.02 -2.00 0.27
CA LEU A 427 -26.42 -1.63 0.06
C LEU A 427 -26.64 -0.96 -1.31
N LEU A 428 -25.76 -0.03 -1.68
CA LEU A 428 -25.81 0.63 -2.98
C LEU A 428 -25.52 -0.36 -4.13
N ALA A 429 -24.54 -1.24 -3.97
CA ALA A 429 -24.18 -2.24 -4.97
C ALA A 429 -25.30 -3.26 -5.22
N SER A 430 -25.96 -3.74 -4.16
CA SER A 430 -27.07 -4.70 -4.25
C SER A 430 -28.31 -4.11 -4.93
N HIS A 431 -28.52 -2.80 -4.82
CA HIS A 431 -29.62 -2.09 -5.48
C HIS A 431 -29.24 -1.49 -6.85
N ALA A 432 -28.05 -1.79 -7.36
CA ALA A 432 -27.52 -1.24 -8.61
C ALA A 432 -27.48 0.31 -8.64
N LEU A 433 -27.24 0.94 -7.49
CA LEU A 433 -27.20 2.39 -7.32
C LEU A 433 -25.74 2.89 -7.35
N ALA A 434 -25.40 3.67 -8.37
CA ALA A 434 -24.09 4.31 -8.47
C ALA A 434 -24.07 5.61 -7.64
N ASN A 435 -23.01 5.86 -6.89
CA ASN A 435 -22.76 7.16 -6.25
C ASN A 435 -21.28 7.53 -6.37
N PRO A 436 -20.85 8.20 -7.45
CA PRO A 436 -19.44 8.50 -7.72
C PRO A 436 -18.91 9.68 -6.89
N THR A 437 -19.50 9.96 -5.73
CA THR A 437 -19.13 11.05 -4.83
C THR A 437 -18.95 10.52 -3.41
N PRO A 438 -18.15 11.18 -2.56
CA PRO A 438 -18.02 10.84 -1.14
C PRO A 438 -19.24 11.25 -0.30
N VAL A 439 -20.13 12.06 -0.88
CA VAL A 439 -21.41 12.49 -0.28
C VAL A 439 -22.53 11.59 -0.77
N LEU A 440 -23.25 10.95 0.16
CA LEU A 440 -24.47 10.20 -0.12
C LEU A 440 -25.69 11.03 0.27
N ASP A 441 -26.31 11.67 -0.72
CA ASP A 441 -27.51 12.49 -0.51
C ASP A 441 -28.79 11.65 -0.73
N LEU A 442 -29.47 11.34 0.38
CA LEU A 442 -30.66 10.49 0.41
C LEU A 442 -31.95 11.23 0.01
N ARG A 443 -31.90 12.56 -0.15
CA ARG A 443 -33.03 13.35 -0.67
C ARG A 443 -33.22 13.17 -2.17
N LYS A 444 -32.18 12.66 -2.86
CA LYS A 444 -32.22 12.44 -4.31
C LYS A 444 -33.22 11.32 -4.62
N PRO A 445 -34.15 11.51 -5.60
CA PRO A 445 -35.19 10.51 -5.92
C PRO A 445 -34.66 9.09 -6.18
N ARG A 446 -33.48 8.98 -6.78
CA ARG A 446 -32.81 7.69 -7.04
C ARG A 446 -32.41 6.90 -5.79
N MET A 447 -32.34 7.55 -4.63
CA MET A 447 -31.93 6.96 -3.35
C MET A 447 -33.14 6.56 -2.50
N ASN A 448 -34.37 6.87 -2.91
CA ASN A 448 -35.59 6.59 -2.15
C ASN A 448 -35.69 5.10 -1.75
N ALA A 449 -35.30 4.20 -2.65
CA ALA A 449 -35.37 2.75 -2.41
C ALA A 449 -34.45 2.25 -1.28
N VAL A 450 -33.40 3.00 -0.95
CA VAL A 450 -32.41 2.61 0.06
C VAL A 450 -32.34 3.60 1.23
N ALA A 451 -33.13 4.68 1.23
CA ALA A 451 -33.03 5.77 2.19
C ALA A 451 -33.28 5.28 3.63
N GLY A 452 -34.35 4.50 3.85
CA GLY A 452 -34.67 3.92 5.17
C GLY A 452 -33.53 3.06 5.71
N THR A 453 -33.14 2.03 4.95
CA THR A 453 -32.05 1.11 5.33
C THR A 453 -30.70 1.83 5.49
N SER A 454 -30.44 2.87 4.70
CA SER A 454 -29.22 3.68 4.88
C SER A 454 -29.23 4.40 6.24
N MET A 455 -30.38 4.94 6.65
CA MET A 455 -30.52 5.57 7.96
C MET A 455 -30.44 4.57 9.12
N ASP A 456 -30.95 3.35 8.93
CA ASP A 456 -30.83 2.27 9.92
C ASP A 456 -29.38 1.85 10.13
N VAL A 457 -28.52 1.98 9.12
CA VAL A 457 -27.07 1.72 9.23
C VAL A 457 -26.33 2.90 9.88
N VAL A 458 -26.77 4.14 9.65
CA VAL A 458 -26.06 5.36 10.10
C VAL A 458 -26.42 5.75 11.55
N ARG A 459 -27.69 5.60 11.95
CA ARG A 459 -28.19 6.10 13.25
C ARG A 459 -27.69 5.32 14.47
N PRO A 460 -27.67 3.97 14.51
CA PRO A 460 -27.28 3.20 15.70
C PRO A 460 -25.83 3.44 16.14
N LEU A 461 -24.98 3.98 15.25
CA LEU A 461 -23.55 4.24 15.50
C LEU A 461 -23.24 5.73 15.65
N SER A 462 -24.28 6.56 15.77
CA SER A 462 -24.17 8.00 16.03
C SER A 462 -24.35 8.37 17.51
N ASP A 463 -24.75 7.41 18.36
CA ASP A 463 -24.60 7.54 19.81
C ASP A 463 -23.11 7.33 20.18
N PRO A 464 -22.53 8.19 21.04
CA PRO A 464 -21.14 8.05 21.44
C PRO A 464 -20.94 6.69 22.15
N PRO A 465 -19.81 6.00 21.92
CA PRO A 465 -19.49 4.83 22.73
C PRO A 465 -19.42 5.26 24.19
N TYR A 466 -20.09 4.48 25.03
CA TYR A 466 -20.01 4.44 26.49
C TYR A 466 -18.66 4.99 27.02
N ARG A 467 -18.72 6.03 27.85
CA ARG A 467 -17.63 6.34 28.78
C ARG A 467 -17.47 5.13 29.71
N VAL A 468 -16.48 4.28 29.44
CA VAL A 468 -15.98 3.33 30.43
C VAL A 468 -15.23 4.17 31.47
N ARG A 469 -15.70 4.10 32.71
CA ARG A 469 -15.04 4.66 33.90
C ARG A 469 -13.81 3.86 34.26
#